data_AF-A0A9X6Y783-F1
#
_entry.id   AF-A0A9X6Y783-F1
#
_cell.length_a   1.000
_cell.length_b   1.000
_cell.length_c   1.000
_cell.angle_alpha   90.00
_cell.angle_beta   90.00
_cell.angle_gamma   90.00
#
_symmetry.space_group_name_H-M   'P 1'
#
loop_
_entity.id
_entity.type
_entity.pdbx_description
1 polymer ?
#
loop_
_entity_poly.entity_id
_entity_poly.type
_entity_poly.pdbx_seq_one_letter_code
_entity_poly.pdbx_strand_id
1 'polypeptide(L)'
;MNKLVKPFVYLLAFILAFTGLFMNQSFAATETTTNTIEQQQIEFENHIKHLATTDPEAKKSYEQYAQLRDEDKKNFVEALNSEDFVKALQATTTLNPGESRSFSNGSIIASVVEEVKPQNEAPFNTLASYAVKERNVTHKVVVYGIFASIYWVKVRFQHPLGSRDVTKTLSADNGHTNINPSIIVTDQGANHWASAGWAFATGKFKIAATGSLGFWSFTHVLNLKADPEYTTGWLN
;
A
#
# COMPACT_ATOMS: atom_id res chain seq x y z
N MET A 1 22.25 15.19 -60.95
CA MET A 1 21.27 14.18 -60.49
C MET A 1 21.62 13.73 -59.08
N ASN A 2 20.73 14.12 -58.17
CA ASN A 2 20.45 13.71 -56.80
C ASN A 2 21.53 12.95 -55.99
N LYS A 3 22.05 13.66 -54.98
CA LYS A 3 22.70 13.15 -53.79
C LYS A 3 21.75 12.18 -53.06
N LEU A 4 22.05 10.89 -53.13
CA LEU A 4 21.46 9.89 -52.22
C LEU A 4 22.26 9.90 -50.92
N VAL A 5 21.80 10.75 -50.00
CA VAL A 5 22.22 10.78 -48.61
C VAL A 5 21.88 9.41 -48.00
N LYS A 6 22.90 8.72 -47.50
CA LYS A 6 22.80 7.38 -46.91
C LYS A 6 21.74 7.34 -45.79
N PRO A 7 20.78 6.41 -45.80
CA PRO A 7 19.75 6.29 -44.74
C PRO A 7 20.32 5.88 -43.38
N PHE A 8 21.56 5.39 -43.34
CA PHE A 8 22.17 4.83 -42.14
C PHE A 8 22.72 5.87 -41.14
N VAL A 9 22.90 7.13 -41.55
CA VAL A 9 23.42 8.18 -40.66
C VAL A 9 22.32 8.71 -39.73
N TYR A 10 21.06 8.67 -40.15
CA TYR A 10 19.93 9.12 -39.34
C TYR A 10 19.46 8.09 -38.31
N LEU A 11 19.67 6.79 -38.55
CA LEU A 11 19.34 5.75 -37.57
C LEU A 11 20.30 5.76 -36.37
N LEU A 12 21.57 6.13 -36.59
CA LEU A 12 22.56 6.25 -35.51
C LEU A 12 22.35 7.51 -34.67
N ALA A 13 21.86 8.60 -35.26
CA ALA A 13 21.47 9.81 -34.53
C ALA A 13 20.16 9.65 -33.73
N PHE A 14 19.25 8.76 -34.17
CA PHE A 14 18.00 8.50 -33.45
C PHE A 14 18.20 7.59 -32.22
N ILE A 15 19.18 6.68 -32.26
CA ILE A 15 19.55 5.84 -31.11
C ILE A 15 20.37 6.61 -30.07
N LEU A 16 21.12 7.65 -30.48
CA LEU A 16 21.84 8.55 -29.56
C LEU A 16 20.95 9.62 -28.92
N ALA A 17 19.75 9.90 -29.46
CA ALA A 17 18.79 10.84 -28.89
C ALA A 17 17.80 10.19 -27.90
N PHE A 18 17.67 8.85 -27.89
CA PHE A 18 16.78 8.12 -26.97
C PHE A 18 17.49 7.38 -25.82
N THR A 19 18.82 7.38 -25.80
CA THR A 19 19.62 6.91 -24.65
C THR A 19 19.92 8.02 -23.63
N GLY A 20 19.44 9.24 -23.87
CA GLY A 20 19.71 10.43 -23.05
C GLY A 20 18.76 10.68 -21.86
N LEU A 21 17.80 9.81 -21.57
CA LEU A 21 16.87 10.00 -20.42
C LEU A 21 16.90 8.90 -19.36
N PHE A 22 17.83 7.95 -19.45
CA PHE A 22 18.16 7.06 -18.33
C PHE A 22 19.68 7.02 -18.16
N MET A 23 20.26 8.17 -17.79
CA MET A 23 21.49 8.12 -17.01
C MET A 23 21.13 7.47 -15.67
N ASN A 24 21.35 6.16 -15.57
CA ASN A 24 21.80 5.59 -14.32
C ASN A 24 23.07 6.36 -13.95
N GLN A 25 22.89 7.44 -13.18
CA GLN A 25 23.97 7.96 -12.37
C GLN A 25 24.24 6.90 -11.31
N SER A 26 25.06 5.93 -11.69
CA SER A 26 25.89 5.20 -10.75
C SER A 26 26.82 6.24 -10.13
N PHE A 27 26.34 7.00 -9.15
CA PHE A 27 27.25 7.61 -8.21
C PHE A 27 27.92 6.44 -7.50
N ALA A 28 29.18 6.22 -7.83
CA ALA A 28 30.08 5.62 -6.87
C ALA A 28 29.99 6.48 -5.61
N ALA A 29 29.36 5.95 -4.57
CA ALA A 29 29.21 6.58 -3.28
C ALA A 29 30.58 6.61 -2.58
N THR A 30 31.47 7.48 -3.05
CA THR A 30 32.59 7.99 -2.26
C THR A 30 32.05 9.10 -1.39
N GLU A 31 31.47 8.69 -0.26
CA GLU A 31 31.32 9.38 1.02
C GLU A 31 30.23 8.60 1.76
N THR A 32 30.60 7.88 2.82
CA THR A 32 29.63 7.43 3.82
C THR A 32 29.08 8.68 4.50
N THR A 33 28.14 9.36 3.84
CA THR A 33 27.28 10.34 4.50
C THR A 33 26.59 9.54 5.59
N THR A 34 27.01 9.74 6.83
CA THR A 34 26.32 9.16 7.96
C THR A 34 24.97 9.86 7.94
N ASN A 35 23.95 9.18 7.40
CA ASN A 35 22.64 9.77 7.16
C ASN A 35 22.05 10.12 8.52
N THR A 36 22.24 11.38 8.95
CA THR A 36 21.89 11.78 10.31
C THR A 36 20.38 11.76 10.43
N ILE A 37 19.88 11.60 11.66
CA ILE A 37 18.44 11.57 11.87
C ILE A 37 17.77 12.88 11.43
N GLU A 38 18.47 14.02 11.52
CA GLU A 38 17.98 15.30 10.99
C GLU A 38 17.81 15.26 9.46
N GLN A 39 18.72 14.61 8.73
CA GLN A 39 18.59 14.43 7.27
C GLN A 39 17.42 13.50 6.93
N GLN A 40 17.29 12.38 7.62
CA GLN A 40 16.18 11.44 7.44
C GLN A 40 14.83 12.11 7.73
N GLN A 41 14.76 13.00 8.73
CA GLN A 41 13.55 13.76 9.03
C GLN A 41 13.19 14.72 7.89
N ILE A 42 14.16 15.44 7.33
CA ILE A 42 13.93 16.33 6.18
C ILE A 42 13.44 15.53 4.96
N GLU A 43 14.06 14.38 4.68
CA GLU A 43 13.66 13.50 3.57
C GLU A 43 12.23 12.98 3.77
N PHE A 44 11.91 12.52 4.97
CA PHE A 44 10.56 12.09 5.34
C PHE A 44 9.55 13.22 5.17
N GLU A 45 9.83 14.41 5.69
CA GLU A 45 8.92 15.56 5.63
C GLU A 45 8.63 16.00 4.19
N ASN A 46 9.66 16.02 3.34
CA ASN A 46 9.49 16.30 1.91
C ASN A 46 8.67 15.22 1.22
N HIS A 47 8.94 13.95 1.51
CA HIS A 47 8.22 12.82 0.95
C HIS A 47 6.73 12.85 1.32
N ILE A 48 6.40 12.91 2.62
CA ILE A 48 5.01 12.86 3.08
C ILE A 48 4.23 14.10 2.62
N LYS A 49 4.86 15.28 2.56
CA LYS A 49 4.23 16.50 2.02
C LYS A 49 3.90 16.36 0.54
N HIS A 50 4.77 15.73 -0.24
CA HIS A 50 4.49 15.44 -1.64
C HIS A 50 3.36 14.42 -1.77
N LEU A 51 3.43 13.30 -1.03
CA LEU A 51 2.42 12.24 -1.07
C LEU A 51 1.03 12.73 -0.64
N ALA A 52 0.96 13.64 0.35
CA ALA A 52 -0.28 14.26 0.82
C ALA A 52 -1.03 15.09 -0.23
N THR A 53 -0.39 15.43 -1.37
CA THR A 53 -1.06 16.13 -2.48
C THR A 53 -2.00 15.24 -3.28
N THR A 54 -1.76 13.93 -3.28
CA THR A 54 -2.51 12.95 -4.08
C THR A 54 -3.15 11.85 -3.25
N ASP A 55 -2.65 11.59 -2.05
CA ASP A 55 -3.17 10.54 -1.15
C ASP A 55 -3.83 11.15 0.11
N PRO A 56 -5.16 11.00 0.28
CA PRO A 56 -5.89 11.50 1.44
C PRO A 56 -5.48 10.89 2.79
N GLU A 57 -5.06 9.62 2.83
CA GLU A 57 -4.59 8.97 4.06
C GLU A 57 -3.20 9.50 4.43
N ALA A 58 -2.32 9.69 3.44
CA ALA A 58 -1.03 10.34 3.67
C ALA A 58 -1.19 11.80 4.14
N LYS A 59 -2.21 12.52 3.63
CA LYS A 59 -2.54 13.87 4.11
C LYS A 59 -2.93 13.88 5.59
N LYS A 60 -3.79 12.95 6.03
CA LYS A 60 -4.14 12.81 7.46
C LYS A 60 -2.89 12.53 8.29
N SER A 61 -2.04 11.60 7.86
CA SER A 61 -0.79 11.31 8.57
C SER A 61 0.15 12.53 8.63
N TYR A 62 0.25 13.31 7.56
CA TYR A 62 1.05 14.54 7.55
C TYR A 62 0.52 15.58 8.55
N GLU A 63 -0.80 15.79 8.57
CA GLU A 63 -1.45 16.70 9.51
C GLU A 63 -1.21 16.26 10.96
N GLN A 64 -1.31 14.97 11.26
CA GLN A 64 -1.01 14.41 12.59
C GLN A 64 0.48 14.55 12.95
N TYR A 65 1.38 14.24 12.03
CA TYR A 65 2.82 14.38 12.22
C TYR A 65 3.23 15.84 12.48
N ALA A 66 2.61 16.79 11.79
CA ALA A 66 2.90 18.22 11.97
C ALA A 66 2.57 18.72 13.39
N GLN A 67 1.62 18.09 14.09
CA GLN A 67 1.26 18.39 15.48
C GLN A 67 2.23 17.81 16.52
N LEU A 68 3.14 16.93 16.13
CA LEU A 68 4.14 16.38 17.04
C LEU A 68 5.16 17.44 17.45
N ARG A 69 5.69 17.30 18.66
CA ARG A 69 6.85 18.08 19.13
C ARG A 69 8.10 17.62 18.37
N ASP A 70 9.12 18.46 18.29
CA ASP A 70 10.34 18.16 17.52
C ASP A 70 11.05 16.87 17.97
N GLU A 71 11.08 16.61 19.28
CA GLU A 71 11.60 15.34 19.82
C GLU A 71 10.75 14.14 19.39
N ASP A 72 9.42 14.26 19.39
CA ASP A 72 8.51 13.19 18.98
C ASP A 72 8.59 12.95 17.46
N LYS A 73 8.82 14.00 16.65
CA LYS A 73 9.07 13.89 15.20
C LYS A 73 10.34 13.10 14.92
N LYS A 74 11.42 13.41 15.64
CA LYS A 74 12.69 12.68 15.56
C LYS A 74 12.48 11.20 15.92
N ASN A 75 11.86 10.93 17.06
CA ASN A 75 11.57 9.56 17.51
C ASN A 75 10.65 8.80 16.54
N PHE A 76 9.71 9.49 15.90
CA PHE A 76 8.85 8.90 14.88
C PHE A 76 9.64 8.45 13.65
N VAL A 77 10.55 9.30 13.14
CA VAL A 77 11.40 8.96 11.98
C VAL A 77 12.41 7.86 12.33
N GLU A 78 12.97 7.88 13.55
CA GLU A 78 13.82 6.79 14.05
C GLU A 78 13.03 5.47 14.09
N ALA A 79 11.79 5.50 14.60
CA ALA A 79 10.93 4.32 14.64
C ALA A 79 10.62 3.79 13.24
N LEU A 80 10.33 4.65 12.25
CA LEU A 80 10.13 4.24 10.85
C LEU A 80 11.36 3.54 10.25
N ASN A 81 12.56 3.94 10.66
CA ASN A 81 13.82 3.37 10.18
C ASN A 81 14.39 2.29 11.12
N SER A 82 13.57 1.71 12.01
CA SER A 82 13.99 0.68 12.95
C SER A 82 13.73 -0.75 12.44
N GLU A 83 14.48 -1.72 12.96
CA GLU A 83 14.18 -3.14 12.74
C GLU A 83 12.80 -3.54 13.27
N ASP A 84 12.33 -2.90 14.34
CA ASP A 84 11.02 -3.17 14.93
C ASP A 84 9.88 -2.76 13.99
N PHE A 85 10.06 -1.72 13.18
CA PHE A 85 9.12 -1.39 12.12
C PHE A 85 9.06 -2.47 11.04
N VAL A 86 10.21 -3.04 10.65
CA VAL A 86 10.25 -4.19 9.72
C VAL A 86 9.51 -5.40 10.30
N LYS A 87 9.74 -5.70 11.58
CA LYS A 87 9.02 -6.78 12.28
C LYS A 87 7.53 -6.49 12.36
N ALA A 88 7.12 -5.24 12.53
CA ALA A 88 5.72 -4.84 12.52
C ALA A 88 5.07 -5.05 11.14
N LEU A 89 5.75 -4.67 10.06
CA LEU A 89 5.32 -4.95 8.68
C LEU A 89 5.20 -6.45 8.40
N GLN A 90 6.13 -7.26 8.91
CA GLN A 90 6.05 -8.71 8.77
C GLN A 90 4.93 -9.30 9.63
N ALA A 91 4.69 -8.76 10.81
CA ALA A 91 3.67 -9.29 11.71
C ALA A 91 2.25 -9.16 11.15
N THR A 92 1.96 -8.14 10.32
CA THR A 92 0.66 -8.04 9.64
C THR A 92 0.39 -9.22 8.70
N THR A 93 1.40 -10.00 8.30
CA THR A 93 1.21 -11.24 7.52
C THR A 93 0.83 -12.45 8.38
N THR A 94 0.80 -12.29 9.71
CA THR A 94 0.52 -13.37 10.68
C THR A 94 -0.64 -13.07 11.63
N LEU A 95 -1.14 -11.84 11.65
CA LEU A 95 -2.25 -11.42 12.51
C LEU A 95 -3.60 -11.78 11.92
N ASN A 96 -4.49 -12.35 12.74
CA ASN A 96 -5.88 -12.50 12.39
C ASN A 96 -6.61 -11.16 12.49
N PRO A 97 -7.79 -11.03 11.86
CA PRO A 97 -8.57 -9.82 11.99
C PRO A 97 -8.99 -9.50 13.42
N GLY A 98 -8.94 -8.22 13.76
CA GLY A 98 -9.15 -7.73 15.13
C GLY A 98 -7.95 -7.89 16.05
N GLU A 99 -6.91 -8.62 15.64
CA GLU A 99 -5.67 -8.73 16.40
C GLU A 99 -4.77 -7.51 16.17
N SER A 100 -3.97 -7.23 17.19
CA SER A 100 -2.87 -6.28 17.10
C SER A 100 -1.64 -6.82 17.82
N ARG A 101 -0.47 -6.36 17.40
CA ARG A 101 0.80 -6.63 18.06
C ARG A 101 1.57 -5.34 18.22
N SER A 102 2.08 -5.11 19.42
CA SER A 102 2.88 -3.94 19.75
C SER A 102 4.37 -4.27 19.68
N PHE A 103 5.14 -3.28 19.23
CA PHE A 103 6.59 -3.27 19.16
C PHE A 103 7.11 -1.98 19.80
N SER A 104 8.40 -1.96 20.14
CA SER A 104 9.07 -0.79 20.72
C SER A 104 8.28 -0.14 21.88
N ASN A 105 7.87 -0.94 22.86
CA ASN A 105 7.12 -0.51 24.05
C ASN A 105 5.81 0.24 23.77
N GLY A 106 5.11 -0.05 22.68
CA GLY A 106 3.82 0.60 22.36
C GLY A 106 3.89 1.63 21.25
N SER A 107 5.08 2.11 20.89
CA SER A 107 5.22 3.15 19.88
C SER A 107 4.87 2.67 18.47
N ILE A 108 5.03 1.38 18.19
CA ILE A 108 4.67 0.78 16.90
C ILE A 108 3.59 -0.28 17.15
N ILE A 109 2.50 -0.22 16.38
CA ILE A 109 1.37 -1.16 16.47
C ILE A 109 1.05 -1.67 15.07
N ALA A 110 1.21 -2.99 14.87
CA ALA A 110 0.67 -3.70 13.72
C ALA A 110 -0.74 -4.19 14.06
N SER A 111 -1.69 -4.01 13.15
CA SER A 111 -3.09 -4.40 13.37
C SER A 111 -3.81 -4.78 12.08
N VAL A 112 -4.83 -5.62 12.21
CA VAL A 112 -5.75 -5.97 11.12
C VAL A 112 -7.15 -5.50 11.46
N VAL A 113 -7.74 -4.69 10.58
CA VAL A 113 -9.04 -4.06 10.76
C VAL A 113 -9.96 -4.46 9.60
N GLU A 114 -11.13 -4.97 9.94
CA GLU A 114 -12.19 -5.27 8.98
C GLU A 114 -13.14 -4.07 8.93
N GLU A 115 -13.48 -3.58 7.73
CA GLU A 115 -14.58 -2.64 7.64
C GLU A 115 -15.90 -3.39 7.67
N VAL A 116 -16.63 -3.16 8.77
CA VAL A 116 -17.95 -3.75 8.99
C VAL A 116 -19.02 -3.03 8.16
N LYS A 117 -18.77 -1.79 7.74
CA LYS A 117 -19.75 -0.98 7.00
C LYS A 117 -19.55 -1.10 5.48
N PRO A 118 -20.63 -1.31 4.69
CA PRO A 118 -20.57 -1.20 3.24
C PRO A 118 -20.02 0.16 2.81
N GLN A 119 -18.99 0.17 1.95
CA GLN A 119 -18.49 1.43 1.37
C GLN A 119 -19.38 1.95 0.24
N ASN A 120 -20.06 1.04 -0.47
CA ASN A 120 -20.96 1.38 -1.57
C ASN A 120 -22.16 0.41 -1.56
N GLU A 121 -23.36 0.95 -1.34
CA GLU A 121 -24.62 0.26 -1.65
C GLU A 121 -25.21 0.94 -2.89
N ALA A 122 -25.10 0.30 -4.05
CA ALA A 122 -25.78 0.80 -5.23
C ALA A 122 -27.30 0.71 -5.00
N PRO A 123 -28.10 1.71 -5.45
CA PRO A 123 -29.53 1.67 -5.28
C PRO A 123 -30.10 0.41 -5.93
N PHE A 124 -31.04 -0.18 -5.21
CA PHE A 124 -31.78 -1.38 -5.57
C PHE A 124 -32.26 -1.36 -7.03
N ASN A 125 -31.96 -2.45 -7.76
CA ASN A 125 -32.54 -2.69 -9.08
C ASN A 125 -33.81 -3.55 -8.94
N THR A 126 -34.98 -2.89 -8.88
CA THR A 126 -36.32 -3.51 -8.81
C THR A 126 -36.58 -4.53 -9.90
N LEU A 127 -36.03 -4.31 -11.09
CA LEU A 127 -36.28 -5.15 -12.25
C LEU A 127 -35.42 -6.42 -12.24
N ALA A 128 -34.33 -6.44 -11.48
CA ALA A 128 -33.35 -7.51 -11.52
C ALA A 128 -33.26 -8.33 -10.21
N SER A 129 -34.03 -7.97 -9.16
CA SER A 129 -34.12 -8.70 -7.88
C SER A 129 -32.77 -8.99 -7.19
N TYR A 130 -31.76 -8.15 -7.41
CA TYR A 130 -30.45 -8.24 -6.75
C TYR A 130 -30.00 -6.89 -6.21
N ALA A 131 -29.09 -6.93 -5.24
CA ALA A 131 -28.35 -5.78 -4.73
C ALA A 131 -26.84 -5.98 -4.95
N VAL A 132 -26.10 -4.87 -5.03
CA VAL A 132 -24.64 -4.87 -5.14
C VAL A 132 -24.05 -4.28 -3.87
N LYS A 133 -23.08 -4.99 -3.29
CA LYS A 133 -22.33 -4.53 -2.12
C LYS A 133 -20.83 -4.55 -2.37
N GLU A 134 -20.15 -3.64 -1.70
CA GLU A 134 -18.70 -3.58 -1.62
C GLU A 134 -18.24 -3.71 -0.17
N ARG A 135 -17.20 -4.51 0.05
CA ARG A 135 -16.62 -4.80 1.35
C ARG A 135 -15.10 -4.83 1.26
N ASN A 136 -14.41 -4.48 2.33
CA ASN A 136 -12.96 -4.48 2.38
C ASN A 136 -12.40 -5.00 3.71
N VAL A 137 -11.12 -5.35 3.66
CA VAL A 137 -10.27 -5.68 4.81
C VAL A 137 -9.01 -4.85 4.68
N THR A 138 -8.56 -4.28 5.79
CA THR A 138 -7.41 -3.38 5.83
C THR A 138 -6.39 -3.84 6.88
N HIS A 139 -5.13 -3.94 6.49
CA HIS A 139 -4.01 -4.17 7.40
C HIS A 139 -3.27 -2.85 7.59
N LYS A 140 -2.92 -2.52 8.84
CA LYS A 140 -2.30 -1.24 9.20
C LYS A 140 -1.08 -1.45 10.09
N VAL A 141 -0.04 -0.67 9.84
CA VAL A 141 1.04 -0.42 10.80
C VAL A 141 0.97 1.06 11.18
N VAL A 142 0.95 1.31 12.48
CA VAL A 142 0.81 2.63 13.10
C VAL A 142 2.06 2.89 13.94
N VAL A 143 2.58 4.11 13.88
CA VAL A 143 3.77 4.56 14.61
C VAL A 143 3.40 5.86 15.34
N TYR A 144 3.55 5.89 16.66
CA TYR A 144 3.09 6.99 17.54
C TYR A 144 1.65 7.47 17.26
N GLY A 145 0.73 6.53 16.99
CA GLY A 145 -0.67 6.84 16.67
C GLY A 145 -0.92 7.38 15.26
N ILE A 146 0.12 7.53 14.44
CA ILE A 146 0.06 7.96 13.04
C ILE A 146 0.18 6.73 12.14
N PHE A 147 -0.68 6.59 11.15
CA PHE A 147 -0.58 5.47 10.23
C PHE A 147 0.72 5.60 9.40
N ALA A 148 1.49 4.52 9.34
CA ALA A 148 2.73 4.40 8.56
C ALA A 148 2.55 3.60 7.26
N SER A 149 1.88 2.44 7.34
CA SER A 149 1.56 1.58 6.18
C SER A 149 0.12 1.05 6.28
N ILE A 150 -0.63 1.11 5.18
CA ILE A 150 -2.01 0.64 5.02
C ILE A 150 -2.00 -0.24 3.77
N TYR A 151 -2.55 -1.44 3.88
CA TYR A 151 -2.81 -2.34 2.76
C TYR A 151 -4.27 -2.72 2.80
N TRP A 152 -4.96 -2.69 1.66
CA TRP A 152 -6.37 -3.03 1.61
C TRP A 152 -6.70 -3.88 0.39
N VAL A 153 -7.67 -4.77 0.56
CA VAL A 153 -8.34 -5.48 -0.53
C VAL A 153 -9.83 -5.26 -0.40
N LYS A 154 -10.50 -4.99 -1.52
CA LYS A 154 -11.96 -4.86 -1.57
C LYS A 154 -12.54 -5.79 -2.62
N VAL A 155 -13.75 -6.27 -2.35
CA VAL A 155 -14.54 -7.06 -3.31
C VAL A 155 -15.90 -6.42 -3.50
N ARG A 156 -16.36 -6.39 -4.73
CA ARG A 156 -17.72 -6.00 -5.10
C ARG A 156 -18.49 -7.21 -5.58
N PHE A 157 -19.72 -7.40 -5.12
CA PHE A 157 -20.50 -8.59 -5.40
C PHE A 157 -22.00 -8.34 -5.43
N GLN A 158 -22.72 -9.27 -6.05
CA GLN A 158 -24.17 -9.35 -6.16
C GLN A 158 -24.73 -10.39 -5.20
N HIS A 159 -25.89 -10.10 -4.64
CA HIS A 159 -26.68 -11.04 -3.86
C HIS A 159 -28.20 -10.81 -4.09
N PRO A 160 -29.05 -11.84 -3.93
CA PRO A 160 -30.50 -11.69 -4.01
C PRO A 160 -31.05 -10.88 -2.83
N LEU A 161 -32.21 -10.27 -3.03
CA LEU A 161 -32.93 -9.57 -1.95
C LEU A 161 -33.30 -10.53 -0.83
N GLY A 162 -33.13 -10.09 0.43
CA GLY A 162 -33.46 -10.89 1.61
C GLY A 162 -32.59 -12.14 1.79
N SER A 163 -31.57 -12.33 0.96
CA SER A 163 -30.60 -13.41 1.08
C SER A 163 -29.20 -12.86 1.33
N ARG A 164 -28.44 -13.62 2.11
CA ARG A 164 -27.02 -13.41 2.32
C ARG A 164 -26.16 -14.10 1.25
N ASP A 165 -26.75 -14.96 0.44
CA ASP A 165 -26.00 -15.72 -0.55
C ASP A 165 -25.46 -14.83 -1.66
N VAL A 166 -24.15 -14.74 -1.75
CA VAL A 166 -23.47 -14.12 -2.88
C VAL A 166 -23.65 -14.99 -4.12
N THR A 167 -24.23 -14.41 -5.16
CA THR A 167 -24.45 -15.08 -6.46
C THR A 167 -23.29 -14.86 -7.42
N LYS A 168 -22.63 -13.70 -7.35
CA LYS A 168 -21.55 -13.34 -8.26
C LYS A 168 -20.65 -12.26 -7.69
N THR A 169 -19.33 -12.41 -7.82
CA THR A 169 -18.38 -11.30 -7.66
C THR A 169 -18.25 -10.51 -8.96
N LEU A 170 -18.26 -9.18 -8.86
CA LEU A 170 -18.16 -8.25 -9.98
C LEU A 170 -16.74 -7.79 -10.24
N SER A 171 -16.02 -7.44 -9.18
CA SER A 171 -14.63 -6.98 -9.23
C SER A 171 -13.97 -7.15 -7.88
N ALA A 172 -12.64 -7.11 -7.87
CA ALA A 172 -11.85 -6.81 -6.69
C ALA A 172 -10.73 -5.88 -7.06
N ASP A 173 -10.38 -5.02 -6.12
CA ASP A 173 -9.25 -4.11 -6.22
C ASP A 173 -8.43 -4.25 -4.95
N ASN A 174 -7.14 -3.98 -5.06
CA ASN A 174 -6.25 -3.82 -3.93
C ASN A 174 -5.46 -2.53 -4.07
N GLY A 175 -4.95 -2.04 -2.95
CA GLY A 175 -4.09 -0.87 -2.94
C GLY A 175 -3.45 -0.67 -1.59
N HIS A 176 -2.60 0.33 -1.52
CA HIS A 176 -1.85 0.65 -0.33
C HIS A 176 -1.64 2.16 -0.20
N THR A 177 -1.36 2.58 1.03
CA THR A 177 -0.66 3.84 1.28
C THR A 177 0.51 3.53 2.19
N ASN A 178 1.67 4.08 1.87
CA ASN A 178 2.88 3.94 2.69
C ASN A 178 3.59 5.28 2.74
N ILE A 179 3.74 5.84 3.95
CA ILE A 179 4.39 7.13 4.16
C ILE A 179 5.88 7.00 4.47
N ASN A 180 6.39 5.77 4.64
CA ASN A 180 7.80 5.53 4.92
C ASN A 180 8.60 5.50 3.60
N PRO A 181 9.44 6.50 3.30
CA PRO A 181 10.19 6.56 2.03
C PRO A 181 11.20 5.42 1.87
N SER A 182 11.63 4.78 2.96
CA SER A 182 12.58 3.66 2.94
C SER A 182 11.91 2.33 2.57
N ILE A 183 10.59 2.31 2.40
CA ILE A 183 9.81 1.12 2.02
C ILE A 183 9.16 1.35 0.66
N ILE A 184 9.41 0.42 -0.26
CA ILE A 184 8.73 0.34 -1.55
C ILE A 184 7.64 -0.73 -1.44
N VAL A 185 6.43 -0.37 -1.84
CA VAL A 185 5.30 -1.29 -1.96
C VAL A 185 4.89 -1.34 -3.42
N THR A 186 4.67 -2.55 -3.95
CA THR A 186 4.19 -2.76 -5.31
C THR A 186 2.98 -3.67 -5.28
N ASP A 187 1.86 -3.20 -5.81
CA ASP A 187 0.64 -3.98 -5.96
C ASP A 187 0.83 -5.04 -7.05
N GLN A 188 0.60 -6.31 -6.70
CA GLN A 188 0.71 -7.45 -7.64
C GLN A 188 -0.67 -7.87 -8.20
N GLY A 189 -1.68 -7.01 -8.01
CA GLY A 189 -3.06 -7.21 -8.44
C GLY A 189 -3.95 -7.93 -7.42
N ALA A 190 -5.24 -7.95 -7.75
CA ALA A 190 -6.30 -8.59 -6.97
C ALA A 190 -7.01 -9.66 -7.79
N ASN A 191 -7.45 -10.72 -7.11
CA ASN A 191 -8.32 -11.75 -7.67
C ASN A 191 -9.59 -11.87 -6.83
N HIS A 192 -10.67 -12.38 -7.42
CA HIS A 192 -11.93 -12.60 -6.72
C HIS A 192 -12.72 -13.77 -7.30
N TRP A 193 -13.56 -14.37 -6.46
CA TRP A 193 -14.47 -15.44 -6.86
C TRP A 193 -15.65 -15.53 -5.88
N ALA A 194 -16.76 -16.13 -6.33
CA ALA A 194 -17.87 -16.50 -5.45
C ALA A 194 -17.83 -17.99 -5.15
N SER A 195 -18.08 -18.40 -3.91
CA SER A 195 -18.20 -19.82 -3.53
C SER A 195 -19.04 -19.98 -2.26
N ALA A 196 -19.86 -21.04 -2.21
CA ALA A 196 -20.64 -21.40 -1.02
C ALA A 196 -21.43 -20.24 -0.38
N GLY A 197 -21.98 -19.32 -1.19
CA GLY A 197 -22.75 -18.16 -0.72
C GLY A 197 -21.90 -16.96 -0.28
N TRP A 198 -20.58 -16.99 -0.47
CA TRP A 198 -19.66 -15.90 -0.10
C TRP A 198 -18.92 -15.31 -1.30
N ALA A 199 -18.60 -14.02 -1.22
CA ALA A 199 -17.63 -13.36 -2.06
C ALA A 199 -16.24 -13.52 -1.44
N PHE A 200 -15.24 -13.85 -2.25
CA PHE A 200 -13.85 -13.93 -1.84
C PHE A 200 -13.01 -12.97 -2.69
N ALA A 201 -11.97 -12.41 -2.10
CA ALA A 201 -10.93 -11.70 -2.82
C ALA A 201 -9.55 -11.93 -2.19
N THR A 202 -8.51 -11.81 -3.02
CA THR A 202 -7.11 -11.87 -2.59
C THR A 202 -6.35 -10.71 -3.22
N GLY A 203 -5.74 -9.87 -2.40
CA GLY A 203 -4.79 -8.83 -2.82
C GLY A 203 -3.36 -9.23 -2.46
N LYS A 204 -2.41 -8.97 -3.36
CA LYS A 204 -0.99 -9.28 -3.16
C LYS A 204 -0.13 -8.03 -3.26
N PHE A 205 0.80 -7.89 -2.34
CA PHE A 205 1.69 -6.73 -2.23
C PHE A 205 3.13 -7.22 -2.10
N LYS A 206 4.03 -6.73 -2.95
CA LYS A 206 5.47 -6.92 -2.76
C LYS A 206 5.99 -5.75 -1.93
N ILE A 207 6.51 -6.04 -0.75
CA ILE A 207 7.09 -5.04 0.16
C ILE A 207 8.60 -5.24 0.13
N ALA A 208 9.34 -4.16 -0.06
CA ALA A 208 10.80 -4.18 -0.06
C ALA A 208 11.34 -2.96 0.71
N ALA A 209 12.38 -3.16 1.50
CA ALA A 209 13.15 -2.05 2.04
C ALA A 209 14.30 -1.68 1.11
N THR A 210 14.66 -0.41 1.15
CA THR A 210 15.84 0.15 0.49
C THR A 210 16.70 0.91 1.49
N GLY A 211 17.96 1.16 1.12
CA GLY A 211 18.83 2.10 1.83
C GLY A 211 19.11 1.70 3.29
N SER A 212 18.74 2.59 4.22
CA SER A 212 19.07 2.55 5.65
C SER A 212 18.55 1.32 6.40
N LEU A 213 17.50 0.67 5.89
CA LEU A 213 16.86 -0.51 6.48
C LEU A 213 17.42 -1.85 5.93
N GLY A 214 18.45 -1.77 5.08
CA GLY A 214 19.01 -2.91 4.37
C GLY A 214 18.12 -3.38 3.20
N PHE A 215 18.55 -4.45 2.54
CA PHE A 215 17.85 -5.02 1.38
C PHE A 215 17.12 -6.30 1.78
N TRP A 216 15.82 -6.18 2.01
CA TRP A 216 14.94 -7.33 2.20
C TRP A 216 13.65 -7.13 1.41
N SER A 217 12.98 -8.24 1.10
CA SER A 217 11.66 -8.17 0.49
C SER A 217 10.82 -9.40 0.79
N PHE A 218 9.53 -9.20 1.05
CA PHE A 218 8.55 -10.26 1.23
C PHE A 218 7.25 -9.95 0.49
N THR A 219 6.40 -10.96 0.32
CA THR A 219 5.08 -10.79 -0.27
C THR A 219 4.05 -10.83 0.85
N HIS A 220 3.25 -9.76 0.96
CA HIS A 220 2.09 -9.69 1.84
C HIS A 220 0.84 -10.07 1.04
N VAL A 221 0.03 -10.96 1.60
CA VAL A 221 -1.23 -11.41 0.99
C VAL A 221 -2.36 -11.11 1.96
N LEU A 222 -3.37 -10.39 1.47
CA LEU A 222 -4.62 -10.16 2.19
C LEU A 222 -5.70 -10.95 1.50
N ASN A 223 -6.39 -11.81 2.23
CA ASN A 223 -7.62 -12.41 1.75
C ASN A 223 -8.82 -11.77 2.42
N LEU A 224 -9.94 -11.78 1.73
CA LEU A 224 -11.22 -11.26 2.17
C LEU A 224 -12.32 -12.24 1.81
N LYS A 225 -13.28 -12.40 2.72
CA LYS A 225 -14.48 -13.23 2.59
C LYS A 225 -15.62 -12.38 3.10
N ALA A 226 -16.59 -12.14 2.27
CA ALA A 226 -17.69 -11.25 2.58
C ALA A 226 -19.01 -11.80 2.08
N ASP A 227 -20.06 -11.45 2.81
CA ASP A 227 -21.43 -11.52 2.37
C ASP A 227 -22.08 -10.13 2.61
N PRO A 228 -23.38 -9.96 2.35
CA PRO A 228 -24.06 -8.68 2.53
C PRO A 228 -24.00 -8.08 3.94
N GLU A 229 -23.72 -8.88 4.96
CA GLU A 229 -23.75 -8.52 6.38
C GLU A 229 -22.36 -8.59 7.01
N TYR A 230 -21.61 -9.65 6.73
CA TYR A 230 -20.34 -9.98 7.38
C TYR A 230 -19.17 -9.83 6.41
N THR A 231 -18.02 -9.47 6.96
CA THR A 231 -16.77 -9.42 6.23
C THR A 231 -15.69 -9.89 7.15
N THR A 232 -14.84 -10.78 6.65
CA THR A 232 -13.66 -11.20 7.38
C THR A 232 -12.44 -11.38 6.50
N GLY A 233 -11.27 -11.09 7.07
CA GLY A 233 -9.98 -11.39 6.47
C GLY A 233 -9.41 -12.74 6.93
N TRP A 234 -8.52 -13.34 6.15
CA TRP A 234 -7.64 -14.38 6.68
C TRP A 234 -6.31 -14.40 5.93
N LEU A 235 -5.34 -15.07 6.53
CA LEU A 235 -4.02 -15.30 5.98
C LEU A 235 -3.95 -16.72 5.41
N ASN A 236 -3.20 -16.90 4.32
CA ASN A 236 -2.90 -18.22 3.79
C ASN A 236 -1.65 -18.80 4.45
#